data_AF-A0A5N6PAW4-F1
#
_entry.id   AF-A0A5N6PAW4-F1
#
_cell.length_a   1.000
_cell.length_b   1.000
_cell.length_c   1.000
_cell.angle_alpha   90.00
_cell.angle_beta   90.00
_cell.angle_gamma   90.00
#
_symmetry.space_group_name_H-M   'P 1'
#
loop_
_entity.id
_entity.type
_entity.pdbx_description
1 polymer ?
#
loop_
_entity_poly.entity_id
_entity_poly.type
_entity_poly.pdbx_seq_one_letter_code
_entity_poly.pdbx_strand_id
1 'polypeptide(L)'
;MRKWGRWVGQIREPNKRSRIWLGSYSSPVAAARVYILPPRTLGTSLFHDSIVEDAGLCDLSPALIQKKATEVGAKVKITLPYPFVLQLGNSGCCNVHGFERYFYISCPPGMGPDDISCFHQILEGRMREANKNKKISVPKFILRVELVQKRSIMCYQQHSSQPFLKIVVALPSMVANCIGILDKGIQIDGFGMKSFMTYESNVLFVLRFMFDCKIVGGNWIEVPPNKYKTSAKSLSYSQFEFHCLYPHLSNDINNKSHAPEGEFSKMAPFRILSFDIECAGRKGLFPDAKYDPIIQIIPDRQTLYRSATWPKEV
;
A
#
# COMPACT_ATOMS: atom_id res chain seq x y z
N MET A 1 -20.07 13.09 -37.18
CA MET A 1 -20.53 11.79 -37.72
C MET A 1 -19.49 10.72 -37.40
N ARG A 2 -19.89 9.55 -36.86
CA ARG A 2 -18.99 8.46 -36.47
C ARG A 2 -18.35 7.85 -37.73
N LYS A 3 -17.01 7.86 -37.84
CA LYS A 3 -16.30 7.14 -38.90
C LYS A 3 -16.02 5.70 -38.42
N TRP A 4 -16.37 4.72 -39.24
CA TRP A 4 -16.12 3.30 -38.96
C TRP A 4 -14.60 3.04 -38.86
N GLY A 5 -14.19 2.10 -37.99
CA GLY A 5 -12.76 1.78 -37.78
C GLY A 5 -11.96 2.74 -36.90
N ARG A 6 -12.62 3.66 -36.16
CA ARG A 6 -11.98 4.56 -35.19
C ARG A 6 -12.52 4.38 -33.77
N TRP A 7 -11.67 4.63 -32.79
CA TRP A 7 -11.97 4.59 -31.36
C TRP A 7 -12.68 5.87 -30.93
N VAL A 8 -13.59 5.80 -29.96
CA VAL A 8 -14.44 6.94 -29.58
C VAL A 8 -14.26 7.25 -28.11
N GLY A 9 -14.02 8.53 -27.80
CA GLY A 9 -14.19 9.08 -26.46
C GLY A 9 -15.59 9.69 -26.32
N GLN A 10 -16.39 9.21 -25.37
CA GLN A 10 -17.71 9.76 -25.05
C GLN A 10 -18.01 9.62 -23.55
N ILE A 11 -18.67 10.61 -22.96
CA ILE A 11 -19.10 10.59 -21.55
C ILE A 11 -20.60 10.34 -21.48
N ARG A 12 -21.04 9.43 -20.60
CA ARG A 12 -22.47 9.24 -20.32
C ARG A 12 -22.94 10.21 -19.25
N GLU A 13 -24.02 10.95 -19.50
CA GLU A 13 -24.64 11.77 -18.46
C GLU A 13 -25.46 10.88 -17.50
N PRO A 14 -25.20 10.92 -16.18
CA PRO A 14 -25.98 10.17 -15.20
C PRO A 14 -27.42 10.67 -15.20
N ASN A 15 -28.35 9.73 -15.04
CA ASN A 15 -29.81 9.95 -15.10
C ASN A 15 -30.33 10.52 -16.44
N LYS A 16 -29.51 10.55 -17.50
CA LYS A 16 -29.94 10.95 -18.84
C LYS A 16 -29.55 9.89 -19.88
N ARG A 17 -30.27 9.90 -21.01
CA ARG A 17 -29.94 9.07 -22.18
C ARG A 17 -28.92 9.74 -23.12
N SER A 18 -28.61 11.01 -22.88
CA SER A 18 -27.66 11.79 -23.68
C SER A 18 -26.21 11.40 -23.40
N ARG A 19 -25.36 11.55 -24.43
CA ARG A 19 -23.93 11.27 -24.39
C ARG A 19 -23.17 12.49 -24.89
N ILE A 20 -22.09 12.86 -24.19
CA ILE A 20 -21.19 13.94 -24.61
C ILE A 20 -20.09 13.31 -25.45
N TRP A 21 -19.97 13.73 -26.71
CA TRP A 21 -18.92 13.25 -27.60
C TRP A 21 -17.62 14.02 -27.38
N LEU A 22 -16.53 13.32 -27.05
CA LEU A 22 -15.21 13.94 -26.85
C LEU A 22 -14.32 13.87 -28.08
N GLY A 23 -14.56 12.92 -28.99
CA GLY A 23 -13.81 12.80 -30.24
C GLY A 23 -13.74 11.39 -30.81
N SER A 24 -13.14 11.27 -32.00
CA SER A 24 -12.76 9.99 -32.62
C SER A 24 -11.27 9.92 -32.85
N TYR A 25 -10.66 8.81 -32.45
CA TYR A 25 -9.23 8.61 -32.36
C TYR A 25 -8.78 7.40 -33.18
N SER A 26 -7.56 7.46 -33.70
CA SER A 26 -6.94 6.38 -34.46
C SER A 26 -6.49 5.20 -33.58
N SER A 27 -6.28 5.42 -32.28
CA SER A 27 -5.86 4.38 -31.33
C SER A 27 -6.73 4.36 -30.06
N PRO A 28 -6.83 3.20 -29.38
CA PRO A 28 -7.58 3.10 -28.13
C PRO A 28 -6.92 3.93 -27.01
N VAL A 29 -5.60 4.03 -27.01
CA VAL A 29 -4.82 4.82 -26.05
C VAL A 29 -5.16 6.31 -26.17
N ALA A 30 -5.25 6.83 -27.40
CA ALA A 30 -5.62 8.23 -27.63
C ALA A 30 -7.06 8.53 -27.17
N ALA A 31 -8.00 7.61 -27.41
CA ALA A 31 -9.36 7.74 -26.91
C ALA A 31 -9.45 7.76 -25.38
N ALA A 32 -8.64 6.94 -24.70
CA ALA A 32 -8.60 6.88 -23.24
C ALA A 32 -7.95 8.11 -22.59
N ARG A 33 -6.91 8.68 -23.21
CA ARG A 33 -6.18 9.85 -22.67
C ARG A 33 -7.04 11.10 -22.51
N VAL A 34 -8.10 11.22 -23.31
CA VAL A 34 -8.98 12.39 -23.30
C VAL A 34 -9.76 12.51 -21.98
N TYR A 35 -9.90 11.42 -21.24
CA TYR A 35 -10.50 11.43 -19.90
C TYR A 35 -9.52 11.76 -18.77
N ILE A 36 -8.22 11.77 -19.06
CA ILE A 36 -7.14 11.95 -18.07
C ILE A 36 -6.62 13.39 -18.06
N LEU A 37 -6.84 14.13 -19.16
CA LEU A 37 -6.44 15.54 -19.27
C LEU A 37 -7.39 16.45 -18.49
N PRO A 38 -6.87 17.48 -17.79
CA PRO A 38 -7.69 18.42 -17.03
C PRO A 38 -8.63 19.22 -17.97
N PRO A 39 -9.81 19.66 -17.49
CA PRO A 39 -10.81 20.36 -18.32
C PRO A 39 -10.32 21.61 -19.04
N ARG A 40 -9.22 22.23 -18.58
CA ARG A 40 -8.65 23.46 -19.15
C ARG A 40 -8.13 23.30 -20.59
N THR A 41 -7.92 22.08 -21.09
CA THR A 41 -7.48 21.85 -22.47
C THR A 41 -8.61 21.56 -23.47
N LEU A 42 -9.86 21.44 -23.01
CA LEU A 42 -11.01 21.14 -23.88
C LEU A 42 -11.65 22.39 -24.52
N GLY A 43 -11.19 23.60 -24.16
CA GLY A 43 -11.82 24.87 -24.56
C GLY A 43 -11.26 25.56 -25.81
N THR A 44 -10.20 25.05 -26.43
CA THR A 44 -9.62 25.70 -27.62
C THR A 44 -9.17 24.66 -28.63
N SER A 45 -9.56 24.87 -29.89
CA SER A 45 -9.01 24.18 -31.05
C SER A 45 -7.50 24.34 -31.09
N LEU A 46 -6.77 23.38 -30.52
CA LEU A 46 -5.34 23.27 -30.69
C LEU A 46 -5.06 21.85 -31.17
N PHE A 47 -4.82 21.76 -32.47
CA PHE A 47 -3.97 20.74 -33.05
C PHE A 47 -2.61 20.86 -32.34
N HIS A 48 -2.39 20.08 -31.29
CA HIS A 48 -1.06 19.93 -30.70
C HIS A 48 -0.43 18.69 -31.33
N ASP A 49 0.27 18.91 -32.44
CA ASP A 49 1.13 17.94 -33.14
C ASP A 49 2.40 17.57 -32.35
N SER A 50 2.46 17.85 -31.05
CA SER A 50 3.53 17.33 -30.20
C SER A 50 3.12 15.96 -29.65
N ILE A 51 3.14 14.98 -30.53
CA ILE A 51 3.29 13.57 -30.16
C ILE A 51 4.61 13.50 -29.39
N VAL A 52 4.56 13.33 -28.07
CA VAL A 52 5.73 12.83 -27.34
C VAL A 52 6.03 11.48 -27.97
N GLU A 53 7.15 11.41 -28.69
CA GLU A 53 7.62 10.19 -29.33
C GLU A 53 7.64 9.05 -28.32
N ASP A 54 7.13 7.94 -28.82
CA ASP A 54 6.87 6.71 -28.12
C ASP A 54 8.16 6.14 -27.53
N ALA A 55 8.35 6.28 -26.22
CA ALA A 55 9.24 5.39 -25.50
C ALA A 55 8.57 4.00 -25.40
N GLY A 56 8.51 3.30 -26.53
CA GLY A 56 8.29 1.87 -26.70
C GLY A 56 7.16 1.26 -25.86
N LEU A 57 5.92 1.70 -26.10
CA LEU A 57 4.71 1.04 -25.55
C LEU A 57 4.11 0.05 -26.57
N CYS A 58 4.93 -0.85 -27.09
CA CYS A 58 4.47 -1.96 -27.92
C CYS A 58 4.03 -3.14 -27.04
N ASP A 59 2.81 -3.63 -27.28
CA ASP A 59 2.18 -4.82 -26.70
C ASP A 59 2.15 -4.96 -25.17
N LEU A 60 1.26 -4.20 -24.55
CA LEU A 60 0.78 -4.48 -23.18
C LEU A 60 -0.13 -5.71 -23.18
N SER A 61 0.45 -6.92 -23.31
CA SER A 61 -0.30 -8.16 -23.09
C SER A 61 -0.80 -8.23 -21.64
N PRO A 62 -1.92 -8.91 -21.36
CA PRO A 62 -2.39 -9.15 -19.99
C PRO A 62 -1.30 -9.74 -19.09
N ALA A 63 -0.44 -10.60 -19.65
CA ALA A 63 0.73 -11.14 -18.98
C ALA A 63 1.79 -10.09 -18.66
N LEU A 64 2.03 -9.11 -19.54
CA LEU A 64 2.96 -8.01 -19.29
C LEU A 64 2.42 -7.03 -18.24
N ILE A 65 1.11 -6.78 -18.23
CA ILE A 65 0.43 -5.96 -17.21
C ILE A 65 0.50 -6.67 -15.85
N GLN A 66 0.16 -7.97 -15.79
CA GLN A 66 0.30 -8.76 -14.57
C GLN A 66 1.75 -8.85 -14.12
N LYS A 67 2.71 -9.03 -15.04
CA LYS A 67 4.14 -9.05 -14.74
C LYS A 67 4.61 -7.71 -14.20
N LYS A 68 4.25 -6.58 -14.82
CA LYS A 68 4.56 -5.23 -14.30
C LYS A 68 3.88 -4.97 -12.95
N ALA A 69 2.63 -5.36 -12.78
CA ALA A 69 1.92 -5.24 -11.50
C ALA A 69 2.58 -6.11 -10.41
N THR A 70 3.05 -7.30 -10.77
CA THR A 70 3.78 -8.21 -9.88
C THR A 70 5.19 -7.71 -9.61
N GLU A 71 5.90 -7.11 -10.57
CA GLU A 71 7.22 -6.51 -10.40
C GLU A 71 7.17 -5.26 -9.51
N VAL A 72 6.14 -4.42 -9.68
CA VAL A 72 5.85 -3.30 -8.78
C VAL A 72 5.47 -3.83 -7.39
N GLY A 73 4.69 -4.90 -7.32
CA GLY A 73 4.35 -5.60 -6.07
C GLY A 73 5.50 -6.37 -5.42
N ALA A 74 6.55 -6.73 -6.17
CA ALA A 74 7.71 -7.49 -5.71
C ALA A 74 8.92 -6.60 -5.36
N LYS A 75 8.97 -5.37 -5.86
CA LYS A 75 9.90 -4.32 -5.39
C LYS A 75 9.42 -3.73 -4.06
N VAL A 76 9.15 -4.59 -3.09
CA VAL A 76 8.98 -4.20 -1.69
C VAL A 76 10.37 -3.99 -1.09
N LYS A 77 10.99 -2.84 -1.41
CA LYS A 77 11.58 -2.08 -0.30
C LYS A 77 10.40 -1.81 0.63
N ILE A 78 10.55 -2.03 1.93
CA ILE A 78 9.50 -1.76 2.93
C ILE A 78 9.31 -0.24 3.00
N THR A 79 8.65 0.22 1.96
CA THR A 79 8.04 1.49 1.73
C THR A 79 6.58 1.07 1.76
N LEU A 80 5.84 1.50 2.76
CA LEU A 80 4.39 1.42 2.68
C LEU A 80 4.00 2.70 1.94
N PRO A 81 3.88 2.71 0.59
CA PRO A 81 3.37 3.88 -0.08
C PRO A 81 1.93 4.02 0.37
N TYR A 82 1.68 4.96 1.27
CA TYR A 82 0.32 5.37 1.57
C TYR A 82 -0.03 6.45 0.57
N PRO A 83 -0.77 6.16 -0.51
CA PRO A 83 -1.35 7.21 -1.31
C PRO A 83 -2.36 7.96 -0.42
N PHE A 84 -2.22 9.26 -0.31
CA PHE A 84 -3.16 10.10 0.41
C PHE A 84 -3.56 11.28 -0.47
N VAL A 85 -4.69 11.89 -0.10
CA VAL A 85 -5.17 13.12 -0.71
C VAL A 85 -4.96 14.22 0.30
N LEU A 86 -4.19 15.24 -0.06
CA LEU A 86 -4.06 16.44 0.74
C LEU A 86 -5.40 17.17 0.78
N GLN A 87 -5.62 17.97 1.83
CA GLN A 87 -6.84 18.79 1.99
C GLN A 87 -7.15 19.67 0.77
N LEU A 88 -6.12 20.08 0.01
CA LEU A 88 -6.22 20.88 -1.21
C LEU A 88 -6.49 20.06 -2.49
N GLY A 89 -6.74 18.75 -2.39
CA GLY A 89 -7.05 17.87 -3.54
C GLY A 89 -5.84 17.44 -4.38
N ASN A 90 -4.64 17.65 -3.85
CA ASN A 90 -3.40 17.15 -4.44
C ASN A 90 -3.14 15.70 -4.00
N SER A 91 -2.67 14.87 -4.92
CA SER A 91 -2.21 13.51 -4.59
C SER A 91 -0.84 13.54 -3.93
N GLY A 92 -0.68 12.74 -2.88
CA GLY A 92 0.58 12.58 -2.19
C GLY A 92 0.92 11.11 -1.93
N CYS A 93 2.21 10.81 -1.85
CA CYS A 93 2.74 9.51 -1.46
C CYS A 93 3.73 9.71 -0.30
N CYS A 94 3.47 9.04 0.82
CA CYS A 94 4.33 9.08 1.98
C CYS A 94 4.97 7.72 2.15
N ASN A 95 6.30 7.73 2.17
CA ASN A 95 7.12 6.55 2.35
C ASN A 95 7.66 6.55 3.78
N VAL A 96 7.09 5.70 4.64
CA VAL A 96 7.48 5.60 6.05
C VAL A 96 8.55 4.53 6.23
N HIS A 97 9.66 4.87 6.90
CA HIS A 97 10.81 3.99 7.10
C HIS A 97 11.08 3.69 8.57
N GLY A 98 11.77 2.57 8.85
CA GLY A 98 12.21 2.23 10.21
C GLY A 98 11.12 1.62 11.09
N PHE A 99 10.03 1.16 10.49
CA PHE A 99 9.06 0.32 11.20
C PHE A 99 9.51 -1.14 11.14
N GLU A 100 9.64 -1.78 12.30
CA GLU A 100 10.20 -3.12 12.44
C GLU A 100 9.11 -4.11 12.86
N ARG A 101 9.16 -5.33 12.31
CA ARG A 101 8.19 -6.37 12.67
C ARG A 101 8.60 -7.01 14.00
N TYR A 102 7.62 -7.23 14.88
CA TYR A 102 7.82 -7.94 16.12
C TYR A 102 6.62 -8.82 16.50
N PHE A 103 6.86 -9.76 17.40
CA PHE A 103 5.86 -10.60 18.04
C PHE A 103 6.34 -10.98 19.45
N TYR A 104 5.51 -11.69 20.22
CA TYR A 104 5.81 -11.99 21.61
C TYR A 104 5.83 -13.50 21.89
N ILE A 105 6.61 -13.90 22.89
CA ILE A 105 6.58 -15.22 23.53
C ILE A 105 6.58 -15.04 25.05
N SER A 106 6.09 -16.03 25.79
CA SER A 106 6.22 -16.03 27.26
C SER A 106 7.68 -16.16 27.67
N CYS A 107 8.12 -15.38 28.66
CA CYS A 107 9.45 -15.53 29.23
C CYS A 107 9.51 -16.75 30.17
N PRO A 108 10.47 -17.68 30.02
CA PRO A 108 10.69 -18.75 30.97
C PRO A 108 10.90 -18.22 32.40
N PRO A 109 10.30 -18.84 33.44
CA PRO A 109 10.51 -18.43 34.82
C PRO A 109 11.98 -18.51 35.21
N GLY A 110 12.52 -17.45 35.81
CA GLY A 110 13.92 -17.38 36.25
C GLY A 110 14.92 -16.88 35.20
N MET A 111 14.48 -16.60 33.97
CA MET A 111 15.33 -16.09 32.90
C MET A 111 15.72 -14.61 33.14
N GLY A 112 17.01 -14.36 33.34
CA GLY A 112 17.58 -13.04 33.57
C GLY A 112 18.07 -12.35 32.29
N PRO A 113 18.63 -11.11 32.40
CA PRO A 113 19.14 -10.36 31.27
C PRO A 113 20.27 -11.07 30.48
N ASP A 114 21.15 -11.79 31.18
CA ASP A 114 22.25 -12.53 30.56
C ASP A 114 21.71 -13.74 29.77
N ASP A 115 20.72 -14.45 30.33
CA ASP A 115 20.05 -15.56 29.65
C ASP A 115 19.30 -15.09 28.40
N ILE A 116 18.65 -13.92 28.46
CA ILE A 116 17.97 -13.30 27.31
C ILE A 116 18.97 -12.97 26.21
N SER A 117 20.16 -12.48 26.58
CA SER A 117 21.24 -12.19 25.64
C SER A 117 21.77 -13.48 24.99
N CYS A 118 21.94 -14.55 25.76
CA CYS A 118 22.29 -15.87 25.24
C CYS A 118 21.21 -16.41 24.29
N PHE A 119 19.95 -16.37 24.71
CA PHE A 119 18.81 -16.77 23.88
C PHE A 119 18.73 -16.00 22.56
N HIS A 120 18.98 -14.69 22.58
CA HIS A 120 19.03 -13.88 21.36
C HIS A 120 20.09 -14.39 20.38
N GLN A 121 21.28 -14.73 20.87
CA GLN A 121 22.37 -15.29 20.05
C GLN A 121 22.02 -16.67 19.49
N ILE A 122 21.45 -17.55 20.32
CA ILE A 122 21.01 -18.89 19.89
C ILE A 122 19.95 -18.77 18.80
N LEU A 123 18.92 -17.94 19.01
CA LEU A 123 17.84 -17.74 18.03
C LEU A 123 18.35 -17.15 16.71
N GLU A 124 19.27 -16.17 16.77
CA GLU A 124 19.94 -15.61 15.59
C GLU A 124 20.73 -16.68 14.82
N GLY A 125 21.48 -17.55 15.51
CA GLY A 125 22.21 -18.66 14.91
C GLY A 125 21.27 -19.63 14.17
N ARG A 126 20.18 -20.05 14.82
CA ARG A 126 19.17 -20.94 14.23
C ARG A 126 18.48 -20.31 13.03
N MET A 127 18.17 -19.02 13.09
CA MET A 127 17.61 -18.28 11.96
C MET A 127 18.58 -18.22 10.78
N ARG A 128 19.87 -18.03 11.04
CA ARG A 128 20.90 -18.01 9.99
C ARG A 128 21.04 -19.37 9.31
N GLU A 129 21.06 -20.44 10.08
CA GLU A 129 21.07 -21.83 9.56
C GLU A 129 19.84 -22.10 8.68
N ALA A 130 18.65 -21.77 9.18
CA ALA A 130 17.39 -22.00 8.47
C ALA A 130 17.25 -21.18 7.16
N ASN A 131 18.00 -20.10 7.02
CA ASN A 131 17.95 -19.23 5.84
C ASN A 131 19.23 -19.28 4.98
N LYS A 132 20.19 -20.16 5.28
CA LYS A 132 21.49 -20.26 4.59
C LYS A 132 21.37 -20.45 3.07
N ASN A 133 20.34 -21.15 2.61
CA ASN A 133 20.12 -21.46 1.19
C ASN A 133 19.27 -20.42 0.45
N LYS A 134 18.72 -19.42 1.16
CA LYS A 134 17.92 -18.37 0.52
C LYS A 134 18.85 -17.22 0.11
N LYS A 135 18.63 -16.65 -1.08
CA LYS A 135 19.28 -15.40 -1.54
C LYS A 135 18.74 -14.17 -0.78
N ILE A 136 18.75 -14.23 0.55
CA ILE A 136 18.32 -13.14 1.42
C ILE A 136 19.58 -12.60 2.09
N SER A 137 20.05 -11.44 1.64
CA SER A 137 21.19 -10.76 2.24
C SER A 137 20.67 -9.79 3.30
N VAL A 138 20.71 -10.22 4.55
CA VAL A 138 20.53 -9.35 5.72
C VAL A 138 21.67 -9.57 6.70
N PRO A 139 22.16 -8.51 7.38
CA PRO A 139 23.27 -8.64 8.34
C PRO A 139 22.87 -9.38 9.62
N LYS A 140 21.60 -9.25 10.04
CA LYS A 140 21.01 -9.93 11.21
C LYS A 140 19.57 -10.31 10.90
N PHE A 141 19.10 -11.43 11.44
CA PHE A 141 17.71 -11.87 11.31
C PHE A 141 16.87 -11.39 12.50
N ILE A 142 17.40 -11.50 13.71
CA ILE A 142 16.81 -11.01 14.96
C ILE A 142 17.52 -9.73 15.37
N LEU A 143 16.79 -8.60 15.31
CA LEU A 143 17.34 -7.29 15.62
C LEU A 143 17.61 -7.13 17.12
N ARG A 144 16.64 -7.53 17.95
CA ARG A 144 16.72 -7.50 19.41
C ARG A 144 15.61 -8.34 20.05
N VAL A 145 15.82 -8.68 21.32
CA VAL A 145 14.84 -9.32 22.20
C VAL A 145 14.68 -8.42 23.42
N GLU A 146 13.46 -7.95 23.69
CA GLU A 146 13.17 -7.03 24.79
C GLU A 146 12.30 -7.74 25.83
N LEU A 147 12.67 -7.67 27.12
CA LEU A 147 11.81 -8.12 28.21
C LEU A 147 10.69 -7.09 28.42
N VAL A 148 9.44 -7.55 28.38
CA VAL A 148 8.26 -6.71 28.54
C VAL A 148 7.25 -7.34 29.50
N GLN A 149 6.46 -6.51 30.16
CA GLN A 149 5.37 -6.94 31.04
C GLN A 149 4.05 -6.91 30.25
N LYS A 150 3.43 -8.08 30.08
CA LYS A 150 2.21 -8.28 29.28
C LYS A 150 1.31 -9.32 29.93
N ARG A 151 0.05 -9.40 29.46
CA ARG A 151 -0.89 -10.46 29.85
C ARG A 151 -1.51 -11.08 28.60
N SER A 152 -1.85 -12.36 28.69
CA SER A 152 -2.63 -12.98 27.63
C SER A 152 -4.06 -12.47 27.67
N ILE A 153 -4.68 -12.31 26.50
CA ILE A 153 -6.13 -12.06 26.41
C ILE A 153 -6.93 -13.35 26.61
N MET A 154 -6.30 -14.51 26.44
CA MET A 154 -6.95 -15.81 26.55
C MET A 154 -7.11 -16.21 28.01
N CYS A 155 -8.34 -16.54 28.39
CA CYS A 155 -8.76 -16.95 29.73
C CYS A 155 -8.62 -15.85 30.79
N TYR A 156 -9.36 -15.99 31.88
CA TYR A 156 -9.18 -15.16 33.06
C TYR A 156 -7.84 -15.51 33.73
N GLN A 157 -7.02 -14.50 34.00
CA GLN A 157 -5.75 -14.63 34.71
C GLN A 157 -5.84 -13.82 36.01
N GLN A 158 -5.54 -14.43 37.14
CA GLN A 158 -5.51 -13.73 38.43
C GLN A 158 -4.41 -12.66 38.47
N HIS A 159 -3.27 -12.93 37.82
CA HIS A 159 -2.18 -11.96 37.71
C HIS A 159 -2.45 -10.97 36.57
N SER A 160 -2.26 -9.68 36.85
CA SER A 160 -2.49 -8.61 35.90
C SER A 160 -1.40 -8.49 34.82
N SER A 161 -0.21 -9.03 35.06
CA SER A 161 0.92 -9.02 34.13
C SER A 161 1.93 -10.14 34.43
N GLN A 162 2.60 -10.60 33.39
CA GLN A 162 3.66 -11.60 33.40
C GLN A 162 4.80 -11.17 32.46
N PRO A 163 6.03 -11.69 32.65
CA PRO A 163 7.14 -11.39 31.76
C PRO A 163 6.98 -12.10 30.40
N PHE A 164 7.12 -11.34 29.32
CA PHE A 164 7.14 -11.78 27.94
C PHE A 164 8.43 -11.28 27.27
N LEU A 165 8.88 -12.00 26.24
CA LEU A 165 9.96 -11.56 25.36
C LEU A 165 9.34 -11.03 24.06
N LYS A 166 9.63 -9.77 23.74
CA LYS A 166 9.31 -9.16 22.45
C LYS A 166 10.47 -9.40 21.50
N ILE A 167 10.22 -10.20 20.46
CA ILE A 167 11.22 -10.55 19.45
C ILE A 167 11.02 -9.64 18.25
N VAL A 168 12.04 -8.83 17.92
CA VAL A 168 12.03 -7.93 16.77
C VAL A 168 12.85 -8.57 15.64
N VAL A 169 12.24 -8.75 14.48
CA VAL A 169 12.85 -9.38 13.30
C VAL A 169 13.16 -8.36 12.21
N ALA A 170 14.20 -8.64 11.42
CA ALA A 170 14.69 -7.70 10.40
C ALA A 170 13.70 -7.49 9.25
N LEU A 171 13.05 -8.55 8.77
CA LEU A 171 12.09 -8.50 7.68
C LEU A 171 10.77 -9.20 8.05
N PRO A 172 9.60 -8.71 7.59
CA PRO A 172 8.31 -9.35 7.86
C PRO A 172 8.23 -10.80 7.36
N SER A 173 8.89 -11.12 6.25
CA SER A 173 8.94 -12.48 5.68
C SER A 173 9.66 -13.51 6.56
N MET A 174 10.44 -13.07 7.54
CA MET A 174 11.19 -13.94 8.45
C MET A 174 10.35 -14.46 9.62
N VAL A 175 9.19 -13.86 9.88
CA VAL A 175 8.33 -14.23 11.02
C VAL A 175 7.95 -15.70 10.98
N ALA A 176 7.48 -16.21 9.84
CA ALA A 176 7.07 -17.61 9.71
C ALA A 176 8.20 -18.60 10.03
N ASN A 177 9.42 -18.31 9.55
CA ASN A 177 10.60 -19.13 9.85
C ASN A 177 10.95 -19.08 11.34
N CYS A 178 10.88 -17.91 11.96
CA CYS A 178 11.17 -17.73 13.38
C CYS A 178 10.16 -18.49 14.26
N ILE A 179 8.86 -18.39 13.94
CA ILE A 179 7.80 -19.15 14.62
C ILE A 179 8.08 -20.66 14.51
N GLY A 180 8.39 -21.16 13.31
CA GLY A 180 8.65 -22.59 13.12
C GLY A 180 9.85 -23.13 13.90
N ILE A 181 10.86 -22.30 14.17
CA ILE A 181 11.99 -22.67 15.05
C ILE A 181 11.54 -22.71 16.51
N LEU A 182 10.82 -21.68 16.96
CA LEU A 182 10.34 -21.57 18.34
C LEU A 182 9.31 -22.65 18.70
N ASP A 183 8.47 -23.06 17.74
CA ASP A 183 7.46 -24.09 17.89
C ASP A 183 8.08 -25.50 17.98
N LYS A 184 9.08 -25.80 17.14
CA LYS A 184 9.86 -27.06 17.20
C LYS A 184 10.69 -27.19 18.48
N GLY A 185 11.04 -26.05 19.06
CA GLY A 185 11.83 -25.97 20.28
C GLY A 185 13.28 -25.56 20.04
N ILE A 186 13.83 -24.90 21.05
CA ILE A 186 15.19 -24.38 21.08
C ILE A 186 15.84 -24.78 22.40
N GLN A 187 17.10 -25.22 22.33
CA GLN A 187 17.89 -25.52 23.51
C GLN A 187 18.36 -24.21 24.14
N ILE A 188 18.06 -24.00 25.42
CA ILE A 188 18.48 -22.83 26.18
C ILE A 188 19.30 -23.30 27.37
N ASP A 189 20.49 -22.73 27.54
CA ASP A 189 21.39 -23.06 28.65
C ASP A 189 20.68 -22.81 29.99
N GLY A 190 20.76 -23.77 30.92
CA GLY A 190 20.07 -23.68 32.22
C GLY A 190 18.57 -23.96 32.20
N PHE A 191 17.89 -23.89 31.04
CA PHE A 191 16.44 -24.12 30.92
C PHE A 191 16.07 -25.36 30.09
N GLY A 192 17.04 -25.97 29.39
CA GLY A 192 16.84 -27.14 28.55
C GLY A 192 16.13 -26.85 27.23
N MET A 193 15.57 -27.88 26.61
CA MET A 193 14.79 -27.74 25.38
C MET A 193 13.42 -27.12 25.69
N LYS A 194 13.11 -25.98 25.07
CA LYS A 194 11.84 -25.26 25.25
C LYS A 194 11.18 -24.98 23.91
N SER A 195 9.90 -25.34 23.79
CA SER A 195 9.01 -24.87 22.74
C SER A 195 8.18 -23.69 23.25
N PHE A 196 7.85 -22.75 22.36
CA PHE A 196 7.19 -21.51 22.71
C PHE A 196 5.90 -21.31 21.92
N MET A 197 4.83 -20.99 22.65
CA MET A 197 3.65 -20.39 22.06
C MET A 197 3.96 -18.94 21.66
N THR A 198 3.58 -18.55 20.44
CA THR A 198 3.75 -17.17 19.94
C THR A 198 2.46 -16.38 20.03
N TYR A 199 2.59 -15.09 20.35
CA TYR A 199 1.48 -14.15 20.49
C TYR A 199 1.66 -12.99 19.52
N GLU A 200 0.55 -12.53 18.94
CA GLU A 200 0.51 -11.43 17.96
C GLU A 200 1.40 -11.63 16.70
N SER A 201 1.83 -12.87 16.47
CA SER A 201 2.73 -13.27 15.40
C SER A 201 2.06 -13.22 14.01
N ASN A 202 0.76 -13.51 13.95
CA ASN A 202 -0.06 -13.47 12.73
C ASN A 202 -0.71 -12.11 12.42
N VAL A 203 -0.34 -11.04 13.13
CA VAL A 203 -0.86 -9.69 12.81
C VAL A 203 -0.18 -9.17 11.54
N LEU A 204 -0.97 -8.75 10.55
CA LEU A 204 -0.43 -8.19 9.30
C LEU A 204 0.48 -7.00 9.60
N PHE A 205 1.62 -6.91 8.90
CA PHE A 205 2.61 -5.87 9.12
C PHE A 205 2.03 -4.45 9.02
N VAL A 206 1.16 -4.22 8.03
CA VAL A 206 0.45 -2.94 7.83
C VAL A 206 -0.51 -2.65 8.98
N LEU A 207 -1.28 -3.64 9.42
CA LEU A 207 -2.21 -3.47 10.55
C LEU A 207 -1.44 -3.17 11.84
N ARG A 208 -0.32 -3.86 12.08
CA ARG A 208 0.54 -3.55 13.22
C ARG A 208 1.02 -2.11 13.19
N PHE A 209 1.54 -1.66 12.05
CA PHE A 209 1.97 -0.27 11.89
C PHE A 209 0.84 0.71 12.21
N MET A 210 -0.38 0.42 11.73
CA MET A 210 -1.56 1.24 12.01
C MET A 210 -1.89 1.29 13.51
N PHE A 211 -1.89 0.15 14.19
CA PHE A 211 -2.15 0.09 15.63
C PHE A 211 -1.09 0.88 16.43
N ASP A 212 0.19 0.67 16.14
CA ASP A 212 1.28 1.30 16.87
C ASP A 212 1.30 2.83 16.66
N CYS A 213 0.94 3.29 15.46
CA CYS A 213 0.80 4.71 15.15
C CYS A 213 -0.57 5.31 15.51
N LYS A 214 -1.50 4.51 16.06
CA LYS A 214 -2.91 4.91 16.29
C LYS A 214 -3.62 5.40 15.02
N ILE A 215 -3.24 4.89 13.84
CA ILE A 215 -3.83 5.25 12.54
C ILE A 215 -5.04 4.36 12.26
N VAL A 216 -6.17 4.99 11.92
CA VAL A 216 -7.38 4.28 11.47
C VAL A 216 -7.59 4.43 9.95
N GLY A 217 -8.61 3.76 9.39
CA GLY A 217 -8.98 3.94 7.98
C GLY A 217 -9.61 5.32 7.75
N GLY A 218 -9.29 5.98 6.63
CA GLY A 218 -9.83 7.31 6.30
C GLY A 218 -9.34 8.45 7.20
N ASN A 219 -8.22 8.22 7.88
CA ASN A 219 -7.70 9.08 8.93
C ASN A 219 -6.88 10.26 8.39
N TRP A 220 -6.95 11.42 9.07
CA TRP A 220 -6.05 12.54 8.81
C TRP A 220 -4.72 12.34 9.55
N ILE A 221 -3.62 12.53 8.82
CA ILE A 221 -2.27 12.36 9.35
C ILE A 221 -1.46 13.62 9.05
N GLU A 222 -0.78 14.13 10.07
CA GLU A 222 0.13 15.26 9.94
C GLU A 222 1.60 14.82 10.04
N VAL A 223 2.47 15.38 9.19
CA VAL A 223 3.92 15.23 9.32
C VAL A 223 4.54 16.61 9.52
N PRO A 224 5.19 16.88 10.67
CA PRO A 224 5.69 18.22 10.96
C PRO A 224 6.77 18.69 9.99
N PRO A 225 6.95 20.01 9.89
CA PRO A 225 8.10 20.59 9.20
C PRO A 225 9.41 19.97 9.69
N ASN A 226 10.37 19.81 8.76
CA ASN A 226 11.69 19.22 9.01
C ASN A 226 11.71 17.74 9.44
N LYS A 227 10.56 17.06 9.48
CA LYS A 227 10.46 15.62 9.81
C LYS A 227 10.21 14.72 8.59
N TYR A 228 10.14 15.31 7.41
CA TYR A 228 10.09 14.63 6.12
C TYR A 228 11.22 15.11 5.19
N LYS A 229 11.57 14.28 4.21
CA LYS A 229 12.50 14.61 3.12
C LYS A 229 11.83 14.32 1.79
N THR A 230 11.97 15.24 0.84
CA THR A 230 11.54 15.00 -0.55
C THR A 230 12.52 14.09 -1.26
N SER A 231 12.03 13.28 -2.19
CA SER A 231 12.89 12.46 -3.05
C SER A 231 13.25 13.21 -4.32
N ALA A 232 14.51 13.13 -4.75
CA ALA A 232 14.92 13.58 -6.08
C ALA A 232 14.41 12.65 -7.19
N LYS A 233 14.11 11.39 -6.84
CA LYS A 233 13.60 10.38 -7.78
C LYS A 233 12.20 9.95 -7.36
N SER A 234 11.20 10.33 -8.15
CA SER A 234 9.81 9.91 -7.93
C SER A 234 9.67 8.42 -8.24
N LEU A 235 9.11 7.66 -7.31
CA LEU A 235 8.71 6.26 -7.52
C LEU A 235 7.20 6.15 -7.79
N SER A 236 6.45 7.20 -7.46
CA SER A 236 5.02 7.31 -7.68
C SER A 236 4.68 8.33 -8.77
N TYR A 237 3.43 8.29 -9.24
CA TYR A 237 2.82 9.33 -10.09
C TYR A 237 2.12 10.43 -9.27
N SER A 238 2.35 10.48 -7.96
CA SER A 238 1.72 11.48 -7.09
C SER A 238 2.35 12.85 -7.30
N GLN A 239 1.59 13.91 -7.06
CA GLN A 239 2.12 15.28 -7.18
C GLN A 239 3.17 15.57 -6.10
N PHE A 240 2.99 14.97 -4.92
CA PHE A 240 3.95 15.07 -3.81
C PHE A 240 4.45 13.69 -3.42
N GLU A 241 5.76 13.54 -3.28
CA GLU A 241 6.37 12.33 -2.73
C GLU A 241 7.41 12.70 -1.68
N PHE A 242 7.25 12.15 -0.48
CA PHE A 242 8.17 12.39 0.61
C PHE A 242 8.39 11.15 1.48
N HIS A 243 9.48 11.19 2.21
CA HIS A 243 9.92 10.14 3.12
C HIS A 243 9.93 10.65 4.55
N CYS A 244 9.43 9.84 5.48
CA CYS A 244 9.55 10.12 6.91
C CYS A 244 9.98 8.87 7.68
N LEU A 245 10.43 9.06 8.92
CA LEU A 245 10.77 7.96 9.80
C LEU A 245 9.56 7.61 10.67
N TYR A 246 9.35 6.32 10.94
CA TYR A 246 8.29 5.81 11.80
C TYR A 246 8.19 6.54 13.16
N PRO A 247 9.29 6.80 13.90
CA PRO A 247 9.24 7.55 15.15
C PRO A 247 8.66 8.97 15.02
N HIS A 248 8.72 9.56 13.83
CA HIS A 248 8.12 10.88 13.58
C HIS A 248 6.59 10.82 13.49
N LEU A 249 5.99 9.65 13.27
CA LEU A 249 4.55 9.44 13.29
C LEU A 249 4.06 8.88 14.64
N SER A 250 4.86 8.06 15.32
CA SER A 250 4.44 7.31 16.52
C SER A 250 4.65 8.03 17.86
N ASN A 251 5.47 9.10 17.93
CA ASN A 251 5.87 9.67 19.23
C ASN A 251 4.81 10.63 19.82
N ASP A 252 4.29 10.18 20.96
CA ASP A 252 3.05 10.53 21.68
C ASP A 252 2.93 11.96 22.25
N ILE A 253 3.88 12.88 22.03
CA ILE A 253 3.81 14.22 22.64
C ILE A 253 2.84 15.16 21.90
N ASN A 254 2.54 14.91 20.63
CA ASN A 254 1.53 15.65 19.87
C ASN A 254 0.93 14.69 18.84
N ASN A 255 -0.03 13.87 19.23
CA ASN A 255 -0.70 12.85 18.41
C ASN A 255 -0.97 13.34 16.97
N LYS A 256 -0.25 12.80 15.99
CA LYS A 256 -0.29 13.20 14.56
C LYS A 256 -1.25 12.37 13.72
N SER A 257 -1.79 11.32 14.32
CA SER A 257 -2.93 10.59 13.83
C SER A 257 -4.17 11.20 14.48
N HIS A 258 -4.95 11.96 13.72
CA HIS A 258 -6.09 12.68 14.28
C HIS A 258 -7.31 11.78 14.32
N ALA A 259 -7.87 11.56 15.51
CA ALA A 259 -9.17 10.89 15.62
C ALA A 259 -10.20 11.59 14.71
N PRO A 260 -11.11 10.84 14.06
CA PRO A 260 -12.06 11.37 13.09
C PRO A 260 -13.22 12.13 13.76
N GLU A 261 -12.87 13.13 14.56
CA GLU A 261 -13.77 13.96 15.36
C GLU A 261 -13.58 15.44 15.00
N GLY A 262 -14.62 16.25 15.19
CA GLY A 262 -14.57 17.68 14.92
C GLY A 262 -14.13 17.99 13.48
N GLU A 263 -13.08 18.80 13.34
CA GLU A 263 -12.51 19.20 12.04
C GLU A 263 -11.93 18.04 11.22
N PHE A 264 -11.48 16.96 11.89
CA PHE A 264 -10.89 15.78 11.25
C PHE A 264 -11.93 14.73 10.87
N SER A 265 -13.22 15.00 11.06
CA SER A 265 -14.31 14.17 10.51
C SER A 265 -14.57 14.43 9.02
N LYS A 266 -14.01 15.51 8.47
CA LYS A 266 -14.18 15.91 7.07
C LYS A 266 -13.51 14.91 6.14
N MET A 267 -14.14 14.60 5.01
CA MET A 267 -13.53 13.78 3.97
C MET A 267 -12.67 14.63 3.03
N ALA A 268 -11.51 14.10 2.65
CA ALA A 268 -10.71 14.68 1.57
C ALA A 268 -11.49 14.66 0.23
N PRO A 269 -11.21 15.59 -0.70
CA PRO A 269 -11.90 15.65 -1.99
C PRO A 269 -11.41 14.54 -2.94
N PHE A 270 -11.94 13.34 -2.78
CA PHE A 270 -11.60 12.19 -3.64
C PHE A 270 -12.04 12.41 -5.09
N ARG A 271 -11.15 12.06 -6.03
CA ARG A 271 -11.49 11.92 -7.45
C ARG A 271 -12.04 10.52 -7.67
N ILE A 272 -13.35 10.44 -7.88
CA ILE A 272 -14.05 9.17 -8.14
C ILE A 272 -14.05 8.96 -9.65
N LEU A 273 -13.58 7.81 -10.14
CA LEU A 273 -13.65 7.43 -11.56
C LEU A 273 -14.56 6.22 -11.69
N SER A 274 -15.65 6.39 -12.43
CA SER A 274 -16.56 5.31 -12.84
C SER A 274 -16.49 5.18 -14.36
N PHE A 275 -16.32 3.96 -14.85
CA PHE A 275 -16.31 3.66 -16.27
C PHE A 275 -16.88 2.28 -16.57
N ASP A 276 -17.34 2.11 -17.80
CA ASP A 276 -17.92 0.89 -18.34
C ASP A 276 -17.24 0.54 -19.67
N ILE A 277 -17.20 -0.74 -20.02
CA ILE A 277 -16.57 -1.20 -21.26
C ILE A 277 -17.53 -2.08 -22.05
N GLU A 278 -17.44 -1.98 -23.38
CA GLU A 278 -18.21 -2.81 -24.29
C GLU A 278 -17.25 -3.61 -25.17
N CYS A 279 -17.56 -4.87 -25.40
CA CYS A 279 -16.77 -5.78 -26.24
C CYS A 279 -17.62 -6.36 -27.37
N ALA A 280 -16.96 -6.67 -28.49
CA ALA A 280 -17.61 -7.33 -29.63
C ALA A 280 -17.45 -8.85 -29.48
N GLY A 281 -18.44 -9.50 -28.85
CA GLY A 281 -18.45 -10.95 -28.64
C GLY A 281 -18.94 -11.77 -29.83
N ARG A 282 -18.44 -13.01 -29.94
CA ARG A 282 -18.97 -14.04 -30.86
C ARG A 282 -20.36 -14.52 -30.43
N LYS A 283 -21.22 -14.78 -31.40
CA LYS A 283 -22.64 -15.15 -31.16
C LYS A 283 -22.76 -16.41 -30.30
N GLY A 284 -23.54 -16.33 -29.23
CA GLY A 284 -23.84 -17.46 -28.33
C GLY A 284 -22.72 -17.83 -27.37
N LEU A 285 -21.61 -17.07 -27.35
CA LEU A 285 -20.47 -17.28 -26.46
C LEU A 285 -20.31 -16.08 -25.54
N PHE A 286 -19.87 -16.32 -24.31
CA PHE A 286 -19.43 -15.25 -23.42
C PHE A 286 -18.12 -14.65 -23.95
N PRO A 287 -17.91 -13.32 -23.88
CA PRO A 287 -16.69 -12.69 -24.38
C PRO A 287 -15.41 -13.26 -23.77
N ASP A 288 -14.43 -13.53 -24.62
CA ASP A 288 -13.10 -14.01 -24.27
C ASP A 288 -12.06 -12.93 -24.62
N ALA A 289 -11.28 -12.49 -23.63
CA ALA A 289 -10.30 -11.42 -23.79
C ALA A 289 -9.23 -11.68 -24.87
N LYS A 290 -9.02 -12.93 -25.28
CA LYS A 290 -8.08 -13.28 -26.37
C LYS A 290 -8.68 -13.08 -27.76
N TYR A 291 -10.00 -13.21 -27.90
CA TYR A 291 -10.66 -13.27 -29.22
C TYR A 291 -11.62 -12.10 -29.46
N ASP A 292 -12.22 -11.56 -28.41
CA ASP A 292 -13.33 -10.62 -28.48
C ASP A 292 -12.83 -9.22 -28.05
N PRO A 293 -12.57 -8.30 -29.00
CA PRO A 293 -11.93 -7.02 -28.69
C PRO A 293 -12.89 -6.08 -27.94
N ILE A 294 -12.32 -5.27 -27.05
CA ILE A 294 -13.01 -4.10 -26.48
C ILE A 294 -13.25 -3.11 -27.62
N ILE A 295 -14.48 -2.63 -27.75
CA ILE A 295 -14.89 -1.68 -28.79
C ILE A 295 -15.28 -0.32 -28.22
N GLN A 296 -15.64 -0.22 -26.93
CA GLN A 296 -15.94 1.06 -26.27
C GLN A 296 -15.45 1.08 -24.82
N ILE A 297 -15.04 2.27 -24.37
CA ILE A 297 -14.74 2.59 -22.97
C ILE A 297 -15.49 3.89 -22.65
N ILE A 298 -16.41 3.84 -21.68
CA ILE A 298 -17.37 4.90 -21.40
C ILE A 298 -17.26 5.29 -19.92
N PRO A 299 -16.61 6.40 -19.57
CA PRO A 299 -16.69 6.95 -18.22
C PRO A 299 -18.04 7.62 -17.95
N ASP A 300 -18.52 7.45 -16.73
CA ASP A 300 -19.71 8.11 -16.20
C ASP A 300 -19.36 9.55 -15.81
N ARG A 301 -20.20 10.53 -16.20
CA ARG A 301 -19.97 11.97 -15.91
C ARG A 301 -19.94 12.31 -14.42
N GLN A 302 -20.49 11.47 -13.53
CA GLN A 302 -20.35 11.69 -12.08
C GLN A 302 -18.87 11.74 -11.64
N THR A 303 -17.98 11.16 -12.44
CA THR A 303 -16.52 11.17 -12.30
C THR A 303 -15.88 12.57 -12.31
N LEU A 304 -16.46 13.53 -13.03
CA LEU A 304 -15.81 14.81 -13.33
C LEU A 304 -16.22 15.96 -12.39
N TYR A 305 -17.21 15.76 -11.52
CA TYR A 305 -17.90 16.87 -10.83
C TYR A 305 -17.39 17.19 -9.41
N ARG A 306 -16.48 16.41 -8.81
CA ARG A 306 -15.98 16.71 -7.45
C ARG A 306 -14.69 17.53 -7.38
N SER A 307 -14.11 17.93 -8.51
CA SER A 307 -12.88 18.73 -8.55
C SER A 307 -12.97 20.05 -9.33
N ALA A 308 -14.15 20.48 -9.77
CA ALA A 308 -14.31 21.77 -10.43
C ALA A 308 -15.69 22.35 -10.13
N THR A 309 -15.73 23.40 -9.30
CA THR A 309 -16.75 24.43 -9.44
C THR A 309 -16.61 24.99 -10.86
N TRP A 310 -17.51 24.62 -11.76
CA TRP A 310 -17.68 25.34 -13.02
C TRP A 310 -18.05 26.78 -12.67
N PRO A 311 -17.36 27.81 -13.21
CA PRO A 311 -17.91 29.16 -13.18
C PRO A 311 -19.28 29.10 -13.83
N LYS A 312 -20.31 29.54 -13.11
CA LYS A 312 -21.58 29.87 -13.76
C LYS A 312 -21.26 30.99 -14.74
N GLU A 313 -21.56 30.75 -16.01
CA GLU A 313 -21.49 31.75 -17.06
C GLU A 313 -22.24 33.01 -16.59
N VAL A 314 -21.57 34.16 -16.72
CA VAL A 314 -22.17 35.49 -16.80
C VAL A 314 -22.18 35.86 -18.27
#